data_AF-S4NIT4-F1
#
_entry.id   AF-S4NIT4-F1
#
_cell.length_a   1.000
_cell.length_b   1.000
_cell.length_c   1.000
_cell.angle_alpha   90.00
_cell.angle_beta   90.00
_cell.angle_gamma   90.00
#
_symmetry.space_group_name_H-M   'P 1'
#
loop_
_entity.id
_entity.type
_entity.pdbx_description
1 polymer ?
#
loop_
_entity_poly.entity_id
_entity_poly.type
_entity_poly.pdbx_seq_one_letter_code
_entity_poly.pdbx_strand_id
1 'polypeptide(L)'
;MAPPKKILKQQQEIMIDFLEQNVEMAKGIPLGHPTTHEATKQKWITLTSKLNLVEGGDKKAAQGWKRYWFTWRHRCSKKAQNVQKIKTNSPGELHRFLPLDDLEVRVLQLHQEREVSSMPKIEFIKQDSESEPEREQDDEPDFPVKVQIKEMKNRKLSADYNNATVNSTETSTPLPPQWALDLEDRRIAAEERMADALETIASTMRSQEERRSMLDERIADALTAIAGTLQEINTSSQHKHSLNHLPTQAEQESAMKDVIFL
;
A
#
# COMPACT_ATOMS: atom_id res chain seq x y z
N MET A 1 36.79 2.96 8.31
CA MET A 1 35.46 2.43 7.94
C MET A 1 35.54 1.91 6.51
N ALA A 2 34.98 0.74 6.20
CA ALA A 2 35.02 0.21 4.84
C ALA A 2 34.10 1.05 3.91
N PRO A 3 34.50 1.32 2.66
CA PRO A 3 33.66 2.07 1.71
C PRO A 3 32.28 1.40 1.52
N PRO A 4 31.20 2.18 1.34
CA PRO A 4 29.89 1.62 1.07
C PRO A 4 29.96 0.79 -0.22
N LYS A 5 29.63 -0.50 -0.11
CA LYS A 5 29.70 -1.44 -1.22
C LYS A 5 28.68 -1.03 -2.28
N LYS A 6 29.17 -0.68 -3.47
CA LYS A 6 28.35 -0.34 -4.63
C LYS A 6 27.77 -1.64 -5.20
N ILE A 7 26.50 -1.61 -5.59
CA ILE A 7 25.87 -2.75 -6.29
C ILE A 7 26.47 -2.82 -7.69
N LEU A 8 27.01 -3.98 -8.06
CA LEU A 8 27.66 -4.17 -9.35
C LEU A 8 26.63 -4.21 -10.50
N LYS A 9 27.06 -3.80 -11.69
CA LYS A 9 26.26 -3.90 -12.93
C LYS A 9 25.81 -5.34 -13.19
N GLN A 10 26.68 -6.32 -12.97
CA GLN A 10 26.34 -7.74 -13.07
C GLN A 10 25.20 -8.16 -12.12
N GLN A 11 25.14 -7.61 -10.91
CA GLN A 11 24.03 -7.88 -9.99
C GLN A 11 22.72 -7.24 -10.49
N GLN A 12 22.80 -6.09 -11.15
CA GLN A 12 21.64 -5.46 -11.78
C GLN A 12 21.13 -6.28 -12.98
N GLU A 13 22.03 -6.78 -13.83
CA GLU A 13 21.68 -7.67 -14.95
C GLU A 13 20.94 -8.93 -14.47
N ILE A 14 21.52 -9.66 -13.51
CA ILE A 14 20.90 -10.85 -12.93
C ILE A 14 19.52 -10.53 -12.32
N MET A 15 19.39 -9.36 -11.69
CA MET A 15 18.11 -8.90 -11.14
C MET A 15 17.08 -8.67 -12.23
N ILE A 16 17.43 -7.98 -13.32
CA ILE A 16 16.51 -7.71 -14.42
C ILE A 16 16.09 -9.00 -15.12
N ASP A 17 17.05 -9.86 -15.48
CA ASP A 17 16.77 -11.12 -16.18
C ASP A 17 15.78 -11.99 -15.37
N PHE A 18 15.94 -12.02 -14.05
CA PHE A 18 15.04 -12.77 -13.18
C PHE A 18 13.65 -12.13 -13.06
N LEU A 19 13.57 -10.80 -13.01
CA LEU A 19 12.32 -10.06 -12.90
C LEU A 19 11.53 -10.05 -14.21
N GLU A 20 12.19 -10.08 -15.36
CA GLU A 20 11.55 -10.28 -16.67
C GLU A 20 10.84 -11.64 -16.75
N GLN A 21 11.45 -12.68 -16.20
CA GLN A 21 10.83 -14.01 -16.10
C GLN A 21 9.72 -14.07 -15.03
N ASN A 22 9.67 -13.10 -14.11
CA ASN A 22 8.77 -13.08 -12.96
C ASN A 22 8.09 -11.70 -12.78
N VAL A 23 7.40 -11.24 -13.82
CA VAL A 23 6.81 -9.89 -13.91
C VAL A 23 5.90 -9.54 -12.72
N GLU A 24 5.19 -10.51 -12.16
CA GLU A 24 4.34 -10.34 -10.97
C GLU A 24 5.11 -9.79 -9.76
N MET A 25 6.38 -10.19 -9.60
CA MET A 25 7.23 -9.70 -8.52
C MET A 25 7.69 -8.26 -8.75
N ALA A 26 7.92 -7.90 -10.02
CA ALA A 26 8.42 -6.60 -10.42
C ALA A 26 7.38 -5.49 -10.18
N LYS A 27 6.09 -5.80 -10.40
CA LYS A 27 4.95 -4.88 -10.27
C LYS A 27 4.47 -4.70 -8.83
N GLY A 28 4.76 -5.66 -7.94
CA GLY A 28 4.25 -5.68 -6.57
C GLY A 28 2.92 -6.47 -6.50
N ILE A 29 2.63 -7.00 -5.31
CA ILE A 29 1.47 -7.87 -5.11
C ILE A 29 0.22 -6.98 -4.97
N PRO A 30 -0.86 -7.21 -5.74
CA PRO A 30 -2.14 -6.54 -5.52
C PRO A 30 -2.69 -6.89 -4.14
N LEU A 31 -3.19 -5.89 -3.40
CA LEU A 31 -3.84 -6.12 -2.11
C LEU A 31 -5.04 -7.07 -2.32
N GLY A 32 -4.98 -8.30 -1.79
CA GLY A 32 -6.15 -9.20 -1.75
C GLY A 32 -5.91 -10.69 -2.01
N HIS A 33 -4.70 -11.14 -2.40
CA HIS A 33 -4.47 -12.57 -2.69
C HIS A 33 -3.43 -13.20 -1.73
N PRO A 34 -3.86 -13.97 -0.69
CA PRO A 34 -2.95 -14.53 0.31
C PRO A 34 -1.94 -15.53 -0.27
N THR A 35 -2.36 -16.31 -1.26
CA THR A 35 -1.56 -17.39 -1.85
C THR A 35 -0.39 -16.87 -2.72
N THR A 36 -0.47 -15.64 -3.24
CA THR A 36 0.59 -15.07 -4.08
C THR A 36 1.74 -14.46 -3.27
N HIS A 37 1.50 -14.14 -1.99
CA HIS A 37 2.51 -13.56 -1.11
C HIS A 37 3.65 -14.52 -0.79
N GLU A 38 3.34 -15.77 -0.45
CA GLU A 38 4.37 -16.75 -0.13
C GLU A 38 5.16 -17.16 -1.38
N ALA A 39 4.49 -17.39 -2.52
CA ALA A 39 5.17 -17.67 -3.79
C ALA A 39 6.13 -16.54 -4.21
N THR A 40 5.69 -15.28 -4.07
CA THR A 40 6.53 -14.10 -4.36
C THR A 40 7.72 -14.01 -3.40
N LYS A 41 7.50 -14.29 -2.12
CA LYS A 41 8.56 -14.31 -1.10
C LYS A 41 9.62 -15.36 -1.42
N GLN A 42 9.21 -16.57 -1.80
CA GLN A 42 10.14 -17.63 -2.21
C GLN A 42 10.97 -17.21 -3.43
N LYS A 43 10.35 -16.60 -4.44
CA LYS A 43 11.09 -16.09 -5.60
C LYS A 43 12.09 -14.99 -5.23
N TRP A 44 11.78 -14.09 -4.28
CA TRP A 44 12.74 -13.10 -3.77
C TRP A 44 13.91 -13.74 -3.03
N ILE A 45 13.67 -14.84 -2.30
CA ILE A 45 14.73 -15.62 -1.64
C ILE A 45 15.65 -16.23 -2.71
N THR A 46 15.10 -16.88 -3.73
CA THR A 46 15.87 -17.45 -4.85
C THR A 46 16.73 -16.40 -5.55
N LEU A 47 16.16 -15.24 -5.86
CA LEU A 47 16.89 -14.13 -6.46
C LEU A 47 18.03 -13.65 -5.55
N THR A 48 17.77 -13.52 -4.25
CA THR A 48 18.78 -13.10 -3.27
C THR A 48 19.98 -14.04 -3.25
N SER A 49 19.74 -15.35 -3.29
CA SER A 49 20.82 -16.32 -3.39
C SER A 49 21.65 -16.11 -4.65
N LYS A 50 21.02 -15.90 -5.82
CA LYS A 50 21.73 -15.62 -7.08
C LYS A 50 22.57 -14.34 -7.00
N LEU A 51 22.04 -13.28 -6.41
CA LEU A 51 22.73 -11.98 -6.32
C LEU A 51 23.90 -12.00 -5.32
N ASN A 52 23.73 -12.72 -4.21
CA ASN A 52 24.76 -12.82 -3.17
C ASN A 52 25.91 -13.77 -3.55
N LEU A 53 25.72 -14.61 -4.57
CA LEU A 53 26.77 -15.46 -5.16
C LEU A 53 27.76 -14.68 -6.03
N VAL A 54 27.41 -13.45 -6.46
CA VAL A 54 28.31 -12.61 -7.25
C VAL A 54 29.49 -12.16 -6.39
N GLU A 55 30.70 -12.55 -6.78
CA GLU A 55 31.93 -12.16 -6.10
C GLU A 55 32.17 -10.65 -6.22
N GLY A 56 32.67 -10.02 -5.15
CA GLY A 56 32.81 -8.56 -5.07
C GLY A 56 31.49 -7.79 -4.96
N GLY A 57 30.35 -8.47 -5.10
CA GLY A 57 28.99 -7.96 -4.94
C GLY A 57 28.64 -7.43 -3.57
N ASP A 58 27.65 -6.54 -3.53
CA ASP A 58 26.96 -6.23 -2.28
C ASP A 58 26.11 -7.43 -1.85
N LYS A 59 26.01 -7.67 -0.54
CA LYS A 59 25.28 -8.81 0.02
C LYS A 59 24.14 -8.29 0.86
N LYS A 60 22.91 -8.59 0.46
CA LYS A 60 21.70 -8.15 1.16
C LYS A 60 20.77 -9.33 1.44
N ALA A 61 19.90 -9.15 2.43
CA ALA A 61 18.75 -10.02 2.62
C ALA A 61 17.69 -9.75 1.54
N ALA A 62 16.73 -10.67 1.40
CA ALA A 62 15.67 -10.56 0.39
C ALA A 62 14.87 -9.26 0.46
N GLN A 63 14.57 -8.77 1.66
CA GLN A 63 13.91 -7.48 1.84
C GLN A 63 14.79 -6.30 1.40
N GLY A 64 16.10 -6.41 1.58
CA GLY A 64 17.06 -5.39 1.15
C GLY A 64 17.14 -5.29 -0.37
N TRP A 65 17.18 -6.44 -1.08
CA TRP A 65 17.13 -6.48 -2.54
C TRP A 65 15.80 -6.00 -3.10
N LYS A 66 14.68 -6.38 -2.46
CA LYS A 66 13.35 -5.87 -2.80
C LYS A 66 13.28 -4.36 -2.66
N ARG A 67 13.77 -3.80 -1.54
CA ARG A 67 13.82 -2.34 -1.34
C ARG A 67 14.68 -1.66 -2.40
N TYR A 68 15.86 -2.20 -2.67
CA TYR A 68 16.74 -1.69 -3.72
C TYR A 68 16.04 -1.66 -5.09
N TRP A 69 15.37 -2.73 -5.48
CA TRP A 69 14.60 -2.80 -6.73
C TRP A 69 13.60 -1.64 -6.85
N PHE A 70 12.76 -1.42 -5.84
CA PHE A 70 11.77 -0.34 -5.89
C PHE A 70 12.40 1.05 -5.93
N THR A 71 13.49 1.27 -5.17
CA THR A 71 14.24 2.53 -5.21
C THR A 71 14.89 2.75 -6.58
N TRP A 72 15.54 1.73 -7.14
CA TRP A 72 16.20 1.81 -8.44
C TRP A 72 15.20 2.03 -9.57
N ARG A 73 14.07 1.31 -9.55
CA ARG A 73 12.94 1.52 -10.47
C ARG A 73 12.42 2.95 -10.43
N HIS A 74 12.22 3.50 -9.23
CA HIS A 74 11.79 4.89 -9.07
C HIS A 74 12.80 5.88 -9.66
N ARG A 75 14.10 5.66 -9.45
CA ARG A 75 15.17 6.49 -10.04
C ARG A 75 15.15 6.43 -11.57
N CYS A 76 15.00 5.24 -12.15
CA CYS A 76 14.90 5.07 -13.61
C CYS A 76 13.71 5.85 -14.18
N SER A 77 12.54 5.75 -13.53
CA SER A 77 11.34 6.50 -13.92
C SER A 77 11.53 8.01 -13.87
N LYS A 78 12.16 8.53 -12.79
CA LYS A 78 12.49 9.97 -12.69
C LYS A 78 13.47 10.42 -13.77
N LYS A 79 14.49 9.60 -14.07
CA LYS A 79 15.46 9.89 -15.14
C LYS A 79 14.75 9.98 -16.50
N ALA A 80 13.89 9.01 -16.82
CA ALA A 80 13.11 9.02 -18.06
C ALA A 80 12.17 10.22 -18.18
N GLN A 81 11.48 10.60 -17.10
CA GLN A 81 10.65 11.81 -17.08
C GLN A 81 11.47 13.08 -17.31
N ASN A 82 12.67 13.17 -16.72
CA ASN A 82 13.54 14.31 -16.93
C ASN A 82 14.01 14.39 -18.39
N VAL A 83 14.42 13.25 -18.95
CA VAL A 83 14.74 13.09 -20.38
C VAL A 83 13.60 13.59 -21.28
N GLN A 84 12.35 13.22 -20.98
CA GLN A 84 11.20 13.66 -21.76
C GLN A 84 10.94 15.17 -21.62
N LYS A 85 10.99 15.71 -20.40
CA LYS A 85 10.78 17.15 -20.17
C LYS A 85 11.79 18.03 -20.89
N ILE A 86 13.05 17.62 -20.94
CA ILE A 86 14.11 18.37 -21.64
C ILE A 86 13.86 18.33 -23.15
N LYS A 87 13.50 17.15 -23.70
CA LYS A 87 13.14 17.00 -25.12
C LYS A 87 11.95 17.89 -25.52
N THR A 88 10.94 18.04 -24.67
CA THR A 88 9.75 18.84 -25.00
C THR A 88 9.95 20.35 -24.79
N ASN A 89 10.75 20.76 -23.80
CA ASN A 89 10.80 22.15 -23.37
C ASN A 89 12.00 22.95 -23.89
N SER A 90 13.07 22.31 -24.35
CA SER A 90 14.27 23.02 -24.84
C SER A 90 14.99 22.23 -25.93
N PRO A 91 14.54 22.31 -27.20
CA PRO A 91 15.11 21.56 -28.32
C PRO A 91 16.59 21.86 -28.64
N GLY A 92 17.17 22.93 -28.07
CA GLY A 92 18.53 23.39 -28.35
C GLY A 92 19.57 23.07 -27.28
N GLU A 93 19.18 22.56 -26.11
CA GLU A 93 20.08 22.34 -24.97
C GLU A 93 20.45 20.85 -24.83
N LEU A 94 20.93 20.25 -25.91
CA LEU A 94 21.26 18.82 -26.00
C LEU A 94 22.51 18.41 -25.21
N HIS A 95 23.31 19.38 -24.72
CA HIS A 95 24.62 19.11 -24.14
C HIS A 95 24.61 18.54 -22.70
N ARG A 96 23.45 18.47 -22.03
CA ARG A 96 23.33 17.92 -20.66
C ARG A 96 22.49 16.64 -20.58
N PHE A 97 22.39 15.92 -21.70
CA PHE A 97 21.67 14.66 -21.74
C PHE A 97 22.55 13.51 -21.25
N LEU A 98 22.14 12.84 -20.17
CA LEU A 98 22.66 11.50 -19.84
C LEU A 98 21.70 10.47 -20.42
N PRO A 99 22.11 9.72 -21.45
CA PRO A 99 21.31 8.62 -21.99
C PRO A 99 20.85 7.66 -20.89
N LEU A 100 19.66 7.10 -21.10
CA LEU A 100 19.20 5.97 -20.31
C LEU A 100 20.12 4.79 -20.64
N ASP A 101 20.65 4.16 -19.60
CA ASP A 101 21.43 2.93 -19.74
C ASP A 101 20.50 1.78 -20.19
N ASP A 102 21.05 0.78 -20.86
CA ASP A 102 20.27 -0.34 -21.43
C ASP A 102 19.45 -1.06 -20.36
N LEU A 103 20.02 -1.18 -19.15
CA LEU A 103 19.33 -1.75 -17.98
C LEU A 103 18.18 -0.86 -17.51
N GLU A 104 18.37 0.46 -17.48
CA GLU A 104 17.31 1.41 -17.10
C GLU A 104 16.15 1.37 -18.10
N VAL A 105 16.44 1.17 -19.39
CA VAL A 105 15.41 0.97 -20.43
C VAL A 105 14.62 -0.32 -20.16
N ARG A 106 15.28 -1.44 -19.86
CA ARG A 106 14.62 -2.70 -19.51
C ARG A 106 13.74 -2.57 -18.24
N VAL A 107 14.24 -1.86 -17.22
CA VAL A 107 13.46 -1.54 -16.00
C VAL A 107 12.16 -0.80 -16.33
N LEU A 108 12.21 0.16 -17.25
CA LEU A 108 11.04 0.94 -17.66
C LEU A 108 10.04 0.09 -18.44
N GLN A 109 10.52 -0.78 -19.34
CA GLN A 109 9.67 -1.69 -20.11
C GLN A 109 8.89 -2.66 -19.20
N LEU A 110 9.54 -3.21 -18.17
CA LEU A 110 8.88 -4.08 -17.18
C LEU A 110 7.70 -3.42 -16.47
N HIS A 111 7.70 -2.09 -16.38
CA HIS A 111 6.64 -1.33 -15.75
C HIS A 111 5.51 -0.94 -16.72
N GLN A 112 5.81 -0.79 -18.02
CA GLN A 112 4.96 -0.05 -18.94
C GLN A 112 3.81 -0.85 -19.56
N GLU A 113 3.70 -2.16 -19.31
CA GLU A 113 2.67 -2.99 -19.95
C GLU A 113 1.37 -3.07 -19.13
N ARG A 114 0.51 -2.05 -19.32
CA ARG A 114 -0.90 -2.15 -19.81
C ARG A 114 -1.62 -0.79 -19.63
N GLU A 115 -1.24 0.20 -20.41
CA GLU A 115 -2.15 1.28 -20.81
C GLU A 115 -1.86 1.61 -22.27
N VAL A 116 -2.86 1.36 -23.11
CA VAL A 116 -2.81 1.56 -24.55
C VAL A 116 -2.77 3.07 -24.80
N SER A 117 -1.60 3.65 -25.12
CA SER A 117 -1.44 4.69 -26.14
C SER A 117 -0.01 5.27 -26.14
N SER A 118 0.57 5.26 -27.34
CA SER A 118 1.66 6.12 -27.83
C SER A 118 2.86 6.40 -26.93
N MET A 119 3.97 5.69 -27.19
CA MET A 119 5.30 6.29 -27.11
C MET A 119 6.05 6.07 -28.43
N PRO A 120 6.71 7.10 -28.98
CA PRO A 120 7.48 6.98 -30.21
C PRO A 120 8.79 6.21 -29.96
N LYS A 121 9.16 5.44 -30.97
CA LYS A 121 10.36 4.60 -31.08
C LYS A 121 11.61 5.41 -30.67
N ILE A 122 12.19 5.09 -29.50
CA ILE A 122 13.45 5.67 -29.06
C ILE A 122 14.55 4.93 -29.82
N GLU A 123 15.14 5.60 -30.82
CA GLU A 123 16.28 5.09 -31.57
C GLU A 123 17.54 5.11 -30.69
N PHE A 124 18.21 3.96 -30.65
CA PHE A 124 19.50 3.74 -30.02
C PHE A 124 20.59 4.44 -30.83
N ILE A 125 21.36 5.32 -30.20
CA ILE A 125 22.67 5.73 -30.72
C ILE A 125 23.72 4.95 -29.93
N LYS A 126 24.28 3.92 -30.56
CA LYS A 126 25.51 3.27 -30.09
C LYS A 126 26.65 4.27 -30.27
N GLN A 127 27.24 4.73 -29.18
CA GLN A 127 28.56 5.33 -29.21
C GLN A 127 29.53 4.38 -28.52
N ASP A 128 30.33 3.69 -29.32
CA ASP A 128 31.60 3.13 -28.90
C ASP A 128 32.49 4.30 -28.46
N SER A 129 32.84 4.36 -27.18
CA SER A 129 33.99 5.13 -26.70
C SER A 129 34.37 4.67 -25.30
N GLU A 130 35.42 3.87 -25.30
CA GLU A 130 36.33 3.57 -24.22
C GLU A 130 36.91 4.88 -23.66
N SER A 131 36.61 5.23 -22.40
CA SER A 131 37.35 6.23 -21.63
C SER A 131 37.05 6.07 -20.13
N GLU A 132 38.14 5.95 -19.34
CA GLU A 132 38.18 5.91 -17.88
C GLU A 132 37.54 7.16 -17.23
N PRO A 133 37.02 7.05 -15.98
CA PRO A 133 36.50 8.19 -15.24
C PRO A 133 37.60 8.91 -14.43
N GLU A 134 37.82 10.18 -14.73
CA GLU A 134 38.48 11.10 -13.82
C GLU A 134 37.56 11.51 -12.66
N ARG A 135 38.23 11.79 -11.54
CA ARG A 135 37.71 11.96 -10.19
C ARG A 135 37.08 13.34 -10.00
N GLU A 136 35.98 13.39 -9.25
CA GLU A 136 35.72 14.51 -8.34
C GLU A 136 35.30 13.95 -6.98
N GLN A 137 36.18 14.13 -6.00
CA GLN A 137 35.89 14.14 -4.58
C GLN A 137 35.45 15.55 -4.20
N ASP A 138 34.39 15.69 -3.40
CA ASP A 138 34.51 16.36 -2.10
C ASP A 138 33.19 16.27 -1.31
N ASP A 139 33.34 15.73 -0.11
CA ASP A 139 32.74 16.08 1.18
C ASP A 139 31.21 16.16 1.36
N GLU A 140 30.70 15.13 2.03
CA GLU A 140 29.47 15.15 2.82
C GLU A 140 29.74 15.77 4.20
N PRO A 141 28.90 16.68 4.70
CA PRO A 141 28.67 16.81 6.12
C PRO A 141 27.28 16.26 6.51
N ASP A 142 27.32 15.50 7.61
CA ASP A 142 26.24 14.93 8.42
C ASP A 142 25.00 15.85 8.56
N PHE A 143 23.82 15.26 8.35
CA PHE A 143 22.41 15.60 8.68
C PHE A 143 22.04 17.03 9.20
N PRO A 144 20.85 17.61 8.87
CA PRO A 144 19.56 16.90 8.77
C PRO A 144 18.61 17.36 7.63
N VAL A 145 17.55 16.57 7.45
CA VAL A 145 16.27 16.87 6.77
C VAL A 145 16.10 18.32 6.29
N LYS A 146 16.28 18.55 4.99
CA LYS A 146 15.70 19.71 4.28
C LYS A 146 15.06 19.25 2.98
N VAL A 147 13.74 19.17 3.03
CA VAL A 147 12.86 19.11 1.86
C VAL A 147 13.12 20.36 1.03
N GLN A 148 13.91 20.24 -0.05
CA GLN A 148 14.01 21.27 -1.08
C GLN A 148 12.97 21.01 -2.16
N ILE A 149 11.82 21.63 -1.94
CA ILE A 149 10.85 22.01 -2.96
C ILE A 149 11.60 22.85 -3.99
N LYS A 150 11.80 22.32 -5.20
CA LYS A 150 12.17 23.13 -6.36
C LYS A 150 10.91 23.71 -7.00
N GLU A 151 10.92 25.03 -7.13
CA GLU A 151 9.97 25.89 -7.82
C GLU A 151 9.73 25.43 -9.26
N MET A 152 8.48 25.48 -9.70
CA MET A 152 8.13 25.58 -11.12
C MET A 152 6.86 26.42 -11.31
N LYS A 153 7.09 27.69 -11.64
CA LYS A 153 6.52 28.45 -12.76
C LYS A 153 5.07 28.11 -13.18
N ASN A 154 4.17 29.01 -12.78
CA ASN A 154 3.16 29.70 -13.58
C ASN A 154 2.38 28.86 -14.62
N ARG A 155 1.20 28.39 -14.20
CA ARG A 155 0.05 28.31 -15.11
C ARG A 155 -0.89 29.48 -14.79
N LYS A 156 -0.96 30.44 -15.72
CA LYS A 156 -2.05 31.41 -15.82
C LYS A 156 -3.36 30.62 -15.98
N LEU A 157 -4.20 30.62 -14.95
CA LEU A 157 -5.63 30.39 -15.11
C LEU A 157 -6.29 31.76 -14.95
N SER A 158 -6.88 32.20 -16.06
CA SER A 158 -7.83 33.30 -16.12
C SER A 158 -9.04 32.90 -15.27
N ALA A 159 -9.31 33.70 -14.23
CA ALA A 159 -10.57 33.71 -13.52
C ALA A 159 -11.00 35.16 -13.42
N ASP A 160 -12.06 35.48 -14.16
CA ASP A 160 -12.80 36.73 -14.10
C ASP A 160 -13.18 37.06 -12.66
N TYR A 161 -12.85 38.28 -12.21
CA TYR A 161 -13.45 38.84 -11.00
C TYR A 161 -14.05 40.21 -11.33
N ASN A 162 -15.38 40.20 -11.37
CA ASN A 162 -16.21 41.39 -11.43
C ASN A 162 -16.14 42.19 -10.12
N ASN A 163 -16.28 43.50 -10.28
CA ASN A 163 -16.30 44.56 -9.27
C ASN A 163 -17.04 44.24 -7.96
N ALA A 164 -16.41 44.62 -6.84
CA ALA A 164 -17.12 45.13 -5.66
C ALA A 164 -16.29 46.28 -5.04
N THR A 165 -16.75 47.50 -5.32
CA THR A 165 -16.36 48.74 -4.65
C THR A 165 -16.71 48.65 -3.17
N VAL A 166 -15.72 48.67 -2.28
CA VAL A 166 -15.87 49.21 -0.92
C VAL A 166 -14.59 49.95 -0.56
N ASN A 167 -14.68 51.28 -0.48
CA ASN A 167 -13.67 52.12 0.15
C ASN A 167 -13.58 51.77 1.63
N SER A 168 -12.41 51.32 2.08
CA SER A 168 -12.01 51.41 3.49
C SER A 168 -10.49 51.52 3.58
N THR A 169 -10.08 52.64 4.13
CA THR A 169 -8.73 53.08 4.48
C THR A 169 -8.08 52.15 5.50
N GLU A 170 -7.31 51.13 5.10
CA GLU A 170 -6.44 50.41 6.04
C GLU A 170 -5.13 49.94 5.38
N THR A 171 -4.01 50.43 5.95
CA THR A 171 -2.68 49.82 6.04
C THR A 171 -2.23 48.90 4.91
N SER A 172 -1.38 49.44 4.03
CA SER A 172 -0.62 48.72 3.00
C SER A 172 0.24 47.61 3.62
N THR A 173 -0.35 46.43 3.77
CA THR A 173 0.37 45.19 4.04
C THR A 173 0.80 44.62 2.69
N PRO A 174 2.10 44.34 2.50
CA PRO A 174 2.58 43.78 1.24
C PRO A 174 1.92 42.41 1.04
N LEU A 175 1.27 42.23 -0.11
CA LEU A 175 0.65 40.96 -0.48
C LEU A 175 1.67 39.82 -0.36
N PRO A 176 1.28 38.66 0.19
CA PRO A 176 2.19 37.55 0.37
C PRO A 176 2.77 37.14 -0.98
N PRO A 177 4.09 36.90 -1.05
CA PRO A 177 4.73 36.47 -2.29
C PRO A 177 4.16 35.13 -2.73
N GLN A 178 4.14 34.87 -4.04
CA GLN A 178 3.49 33.67 -4.61
C GLN A 178 4.01 32.35 -4.03
N TRP A 179 5.29 32.28 -3.63
CA TRP A 179 5.83 31.08 -2.99
C TRP A 179 5.16 30.75 -1.65
N ALA A 180 4.68 31.76 -0.92
CA ALA A 180 3.99 31.56 0.35
C ALA A 180 2.60 30.96 0.12
N LEU A 181 1.91 31.38 -0.93
CA LEU A 181 0.64 30.79 -1.37
C LEU A 181 0.85 29.37 -1.90
N ASP A 182 1.87 29.14 -2.74
CA ASP A 182 2.20 27.80 -3.26
C ASP A 182 2.56 26.82 -2.12
N LEU A 183 3.17 27.31 -1.04
CA LEU A 183 3.49 26.51 0.13
C LEU A 183 2.22 26.17 0.92
N GLU A 184 1.30 27.12 1.04
CA GLU A 184 -0.02 26.90 1.64
C GLU A 184 -0.86 25.92 0.81
N ASP A 185 -0.88 26.03 -0.52
CA ASP A 185 -1.58 25.09 -1.40
C ASP A 185 -1.03 23.67 -1.24
N ARG A 186 0.28 23.51 -1.10
CA ARG A 186 0.90 22.20 -0.83
C ARG A 186 0.56 21.67 0.55
N ARG A 187 0.43 22.56 1.54
CA ARG A 187 0.00 22.23 2.90
C ARG A 187 -1.44 21.71 2.86
N ILE A 188 -2.35 22.46 2.24
CA ILE A 188 -3.75 22.11 2.03
C ILE A 188 -3.86 20.77 1.30
N ALA A 189 -3.16 20.57 0.18
CA ALA A 189 -3.20 19.31 -0.57
C ALA A 189 -2.59 18.12 0.21
N ALA A 190 -1.74 18.36 1.21
CA ALA A 190 -1.27 17.31 2.11
C ALA A 190 -2.32 16.99 3.18
N GLU A 191 -2.98 18.01 3.73
CA GLU A 191 -4.06 17.86 4.70
C GLU A 191 -5.27 17.15 4.10
N GLU A 192 -5.68 17.49 2.87
CA GLU A 192 -6.75 16.80 2.15
C GLU A 192 -6.46 15.30 1.99
N ARG A 193 -5.24 14.94 1.58
CA ARG A 193 -4.84 13.52 1.49
C ARG A 193 -4.85 12.81 2.83
N MET A 194 -4.55 13.52 3.93
CA MET A 194 -4.67 12.95 5.27
C MET A 194 -6.13 12.77 5.66
N ALA A 195 -7.00 13.73 5.34
CA ALA A 195 -8.43 13.65 5.58
C ALA A 195 -9.06 12.47 4.81
N ASP A 196 -8.75 12.30 3.53
CA ASP A 196 -9.21 11.17 2.71
C ASP A 196 -8.77 9.81 3.29
N ALA A 197 -7.53 9.73 3.77
CA ALA A 197 -7.00 8.53 4.40
C ALA A 197 -7.73 8.22 5.72
N LEU A 198 -8.02 9.24 6.53
CA LEU A 198 -8.77 9.10 7.78
C LEU A 198 -10.23 8.71 7.52
N GLU A 199 -10.87 9.27 6.49
CA GLU A 199 -12.23 8.88 6.07
C GLU A 199 -12.26 7.42 5.63
N THR A 200 -11.27 6.99 4.85
CA THR A 200 -11.13 5.58 4.44
C THR A 200 -11.01 4.68 5.68
N ILE A 201 -10.16 5.02 6.65
CA ILE A 201 -10.04 4.26 7.90
C ILE A 201 -11.37 4.24 8.67
N ALA A 202 -12.02 5.39 8.84
CA ALA A 202 -13.29 5.48 9.56
C ALA A 202 -14.39 4.65 8.90
N SER A 203 -14.49 4.64 7.56
CA SER A 203 -15.45 3.80 6.83
C SER A 203 -15.18 2.30 7.03
N THR A 204 -13.90 1.88 7.00
CA THR A 204 -13.54 0.49 7.26
C THR A 204 -13.83 0.06 8.69
N MET A 205 -13.62 0.94 9.68
CA MET A 205 -13.97 0.68 11.08
C MET A 205 -15.48 0.57 11.27
N ARG A 206 -16.28 1.46 10.65
CA ARG A 206 -17.74 1.38 10.69
C ARG A 206 -18.26 0.06 10.11
N SER A 207 -17.74 -0.35 8.95
CA SER A 207 -18.08 -1.65 8.34
C SER A 207 -17.65 -2.86 9.18
N GLN A 208 -16.54 -2.75 9.92
CA GLN A 208 -16.16 -3.79 10.89
C GLN A 208 -17.12 -3.84 12.07
N GLU A 209 -17.55 -2.68 12.58
CA GLU A 209 -18.48 -2.59 13.70
C GLU A 209 -19.86 -3.13 13.33
N GLU A 210 -20.38 -2.80 12.15
CA GLU A 210 -21.65 -3.35 11.63
C GLU A 210 -21.60 -4.88 11.55
N ARG A 211 -20.47 -5.46 11.11
CA ARG A 211 -20.28 -6.92 11.07
C ARG A 211 -20.22 -7.55 12.46
N ARG A 212 -19.60 -6.87 13.43
CA ARG A 212 -19.56 -7.34 14.83
C ARG A 212 -20.96 -7.30 15.43
N SER A 213 -21.68 -6.20 15.23
CA SER A 213 -23.06 -6.03 15.69
C SER A 213 -23.98 -7.14 15.13
N MET A 214 -23.91 -7.46 13.83
CA MET A 214 -24.67 -8.57 13.26
C MET A 214 -24.32 -9.94 13.84
N LEU A 215 -23.06 -10.15 14.24
CA LEU A 215 -22.63 -11.40 14.85
C LEU A 215 -23.15 -11.52 16.28
N ASP A 216 -23.11 -10.43 17.05
CA ASP A 216 -23.64 -10.37 18.41
C ASP A 216 -25.15 -10.60 18.42
N GLU A 217 -25.90 -10.03 17.46
CA GLU A 217 -27.35 -10.26 17.30
C GLU A 217 -27.65 -11.74 17.02
N ARG A 218 -26.90 -12.37 16.08
CA ARG A 218 -27.07 -13.80 15.79
C ARG A 218 -26.74 -14.70 16.98
N ILE A 219 -25.74 -14.33 17.78
CA ILE A 219 -25.39 -15.06 19.00
C ILE A 219 -26.52 -14.91 20.03
N ALA A 220 -27.06 -13.69 20.21
CA ALA A 220 -28.18 -13.45 21.11
C ALA A 220 -29.42 -14.24 20.69
N ASP A 221 -29.75 -14.30 19.41
CA ASP A 221 -30.86 -15.08 18.87
C ASP A 221 -30.64 -16.59 19.10
N ALA A 222 -29.44 -17.10 18.81
CA ALA A 222 -29.11 -18.50 19.02
C ALA A 222 -29.19 -18.90 20.49
N LEU A 223 -28.67 -18.06 21.40
CA LEU A 223 -28.78 -18.28 22.84
C LEU A 223 -30.23 -18.24 23.32
N THR A 224 -31.04 -17.32 22.78
CA THR A 224 -32.48 -17.23 23.09
C THR A 224 -33.22 -18.49 22.63
N ALA A 225 -32.92 -19.00 21.44
CA ALA A 225 -33.50 -20.25 20.93
C ALA A 225 -33.09 -21.47 21.78
N ILE A 226 -31.81 -21.56 22.17
CA ILE A 226 -31.32 -22.63 23.06
C ILE A 226 -32.01 -22.55 24.43
N ALA A 227 -32.11 -21.36 25.01
CA ALA A 227 -32.81 -21.17 26.29
C ALA A 227 -34.28 -21.62 26.20
N GLY A 228 -34.97 -21.29 25.10
CA GLY A 228 -36.34 -21.74 24.85
C GLY A 228 -36.47 -23.27 24.78
N THR A 229 -35.60 -23.94 24.03
CA THR A 229 -35.62 -25.42 23.92
C THR A 229 -35.29 -26.08 25.26
N LEU A 230 -34.35 -25.55 26.04
CA LEU A 230 -34.05 -26.05 27.39
C LEU A 230 -35.24 -25.89 28.35
N GLN A 231 -35.95 -24.78 28.28
CA GLN A 231 -37.15 -24.56 29.11
C GLN A 231 -38.26 -25.54 28.76
N GLU A 232 -38.48 -25.81 27.47
CA GLU A 232 -39.44 -26.82 26.98
C GLU A 232 -39.09 -28.24 27.44
N ILE A 233 -37.81 -28.62 27.35
CA ILE A 233 -37.33 -29.92 27.86
C ILE A 233 -37.58 -30.02 29.37
N ASN A 234 -37.29 -28.97 30.12
CA ASN A 234 -37.47 -28.96 31.57
C ASN A 234 -38.95 -29.08 31.96
N THR A 235 -39.86 -28.34 31.30
CA THR A 235 -41.30 -28.45 31.57
C THR A 235 -41.86 -29.82 31.17
N SER A 236 -41.41 -30.39 30.05
CA SER A 236 -41.78 -31.75 29.63
C SER A 236 -41.31 -32.82 30.62
N SER A 237 -40.09 -32.68 31.15
CA SER A 237 -39.55 -33.60 32.18
C SER A 237 -40.35 -33.54 33.48
N GLN A 238 -40.66 -32.33 33.96
CA GLN A 238 -41.51 -32.14 35.15
C GLN A 238 -42.92 -32.69 34.94
N HIS A 239 -43.51 -32.51 33.75
CA HIS A 239 -44.83 -33.08 33.44
C HIS A 239 -44.82 -34.62 33.44
N LYS A 240 -43.76 -35.26 32.92
CA LYS A 240 -43.59 -36.72 32.99
C LYS A 240 -43.42 -37.22 34.43
N HIS A 241 -42.61 -36.54 35.23
CA HIS A 241 -42.51 -36.82 36.67
C HIS A 241 -43.84 -36.57 37.38
N SER A 242 -44.67 -35.66 36.86
CA SER A 242 -45.98 -35.39 37.42
C SER A 242 -47.00 -36.52 37.17
N LEU A 243 -47.01 -37.07 35.96
CA LEU A 243 -47.86 -38.20 35.60
C LEU A 243 -47.50 -39.50 36.31
N ASN A 244 -46.23 -39.69 36.69
CA ASN A 244 -45.77 -40.89 37.39
C ASN A 244 -46.13 -40.95 38.88
N HIS A 245 -46.64 -39.85 39.48
CA HIS A 245 -47.09 -39.85 40.87
C HIS A 245 -48.61 -39.86 41.02
N LEU A 246 -49.37 -40.07 39.94
CA LEU A 246 -50.76 -40.46 40.09
C LEU A 246 -50.78 -41.86 40.72
N PRO A 247 -51.35 -42.06 41.93
CA PRO A 247 -51.44 -43.37 42.53
C PRO A 247 -52.22 -44.26 41.57
N THR A 248 -51.57 -45.31 41.09
CA THR A 248 -52.24 -46.35 40.32
C THR A 248 -53.42 -46.86 41.12
N GLN A 249 -54.58 -47.03 40.47
CA GLN A 249 -55.85 -47.47 41.08
C GLN A 249 -55.69 -48.76 41.93
N ALA A 250 -54.66 -49.56 41.64
CA ALA A 250 -54.25 -50.74 42.40
C ALA A 250 -53.72 -50.45 43.83
N GLU A 251 -53.07 -49.30 44.07
CA GLU A 251 -52.61 -48.92 45.42
C GLU A 251 -53.76 -48.36 46.28
N GLN A 252 -54.76 -47.71 45.68
CA GLN A 252 -55.98 -47.29 46.39
C GLN A 252 -56.83 -48.48 46.83
N GLU A 253 -56.90 -49.56 46.05
CA GLU A 253 -57.60 -50.79 46.47
C GLU A 253 -56.85 -51.58 47.54
N SER A 254 -55.51 -51.48 47.60
CA SER A 254 -54.73 -52.10 48.68
C SER A 254 -54.89 -51.35 50.01
N ALA A 255 -54.93 -50.01 49.99
CA ALA A 255 -55.11 -49.20 51.18
C ALA A 255 -56.50 -49.31 51.82
N MET A 256 -57.55 -49.67 51.06
CA MET A 256 -58.90 -49.89 51.62
C MET A 256 -59.09 -51.27 52.26
N LYS A 257 -58.25 -52.26 51.96
CA LYS A 257 -58.38 -53.62 52.53
C LYS A 257 -57.87 -53.70 53.97
N ASP A 258 -56.95 -52.83 54.36
CA ASP A 258 -56.39 -52.79 55.72
C ASP A 258 -57.25 -52.05 56.75
N VAL A 259 -58.36 -51.42 56.32
CA VAL A 259 -59.26 -50.67 57.24
C VAL A 259 -60.46 -51.50 57.72
N ILE A 260 -60.68 -52.71 57.18
CA ILE A 260 -61.89 -53.52 57.48
C ILE A 260 -61.66 -54.60 58.56
N PHE A 261 -60.45 -54.74 59.12
CA PHE A 261 -60.18 -55.66 60.23
C PHE A 261 -59.78 -54.92 61.50
N LEU A 262 -60.77 -54.40 62.24
CA LEU A 262 -60.76 -54.12 63.69
C LEU A 262 -62.21 -53.91 64.15
#